data_AF-A0A6N9SWW2-F1
#
_entry.id   AF-A0A6N9SWW2-F1
#
_cell.length_a   1.000
_cell.length_b   1.000
_cell.length_c   1.000
_cell.angle_alpha   90.00
_cell.angle_beta   90.00
_cell.angle_gamma   90.00
#
_symmetry.space_group_name_H-M   'P 1'
#
loop_
_entity.id
_entity.type
_entity.pdbx_description
1 polymer ?
#
loop_
_entity_poly.entity_id
_entity_poly.type
_entity_poly.pdbx_seq_one_letter_code
_entity_poly.pdbx_strand_id
1 'polypeptide(L)'
;MSSSPLTTSEESLEARLCALLTAAVQKISSPPTLPPVLERPRQSTHGDFASPVALQLAKGLRQPPREVAAQLIAALPSSSLIDRVELAGPGFINIFLTAQARQEVVHEILRHGPLFGSSQKGSGRRVQVEFVSSNPTGPLHVGHGRGAAYGASVANLLCKAGYQVHREYYVNDAGRQMDILTVSTWLRALQQSGKLKSLPFPNNGYQGDYVETMARETAQRFSGLVVS
;
A
#
# COMPACT_ATOMS: atom_id res chain seq x y z
N MET A 1 32.55 3.76 -4.15
CA MET A 1 31.97 4.14 -2.85
C MET A 1 30.99 5.27 -3.10
N SER A 2 29.77 4.92 -3.49
CA SER A 2 28.73 5.89 -3.83
C SER A 2 27.88 6.13 -2.58
N SER A 3 27.98 7.31 -2.00
CA SER A 3 27.18 7.77 -0.87
C SER A 3 25.69 7.65 -1.19
N SER A 4 25.00 6.81 -0.42
CA SER A 4 23.54 6.62 -0.42
C SER A 4 22.84 7.93 -0.04
N PRO A 5 22.04 8.56 -0.92
CA PRO A 5 21.16 9.62 -0.48
C PRO A 5 19.90 8.97 0.13
N LEU A 6 19.65 9.25 1.41
CA LEU A 6 18.40 9.06 2.18
C LEU A 6 18.41 8.10 3.38
N THR A 7 19.57 7.60 3.83
CA THR A 7 19.68 7.05 5.20
C THR A 7 20.34 8.04 6.15
N THR A 8 19.72 9.21 6.39
CA THR A 8 19.82 10.02 7.63
C THR A 8 19.00 11.32 7.49
N SER A 9 18.05 11.53 8.40
CA SER A 9 17.51 12.82 8.89
C SER A 9 16.98 13.88 7.89
N GLU A 10 15.89 13.61 7.20
CA GLU A 10 14.79 14.59 7.24
C GLU A 10 13.83 14.12 8.31
N GLU A 11 14.05 14.60 9.55
CA GLU A 11 13.08 14.41 10.61
C GLU A 11 11.76 14.97 10.10
N SER A 12 10.75 14.10 9.95
CA SER A 12 9.41 14.53 9.58
C SER A 12 8.95 15.66 10.51
N LEU A 13 8.02 16.50 10.05
CA LEU A 13 7.42 17.54 10.90
C LEU A 13 6.98 16.97 12.26
N GLU A 14 6.40 15.77 12.27
CA GLU A 14 6.02 15.04 13.48
C GLU A 14 7.24 14.73 14.38
N ALA A 15 8.36 14.27 13.81
CA ALA A 15 9.58 14.00 14.58
C ALA A 15 10.14 15.28 15.23
N ARG A 16 10.14 16.41 14.50
CA ARG A 16 10.57 17.72 15.03
C ARG A 16 9.67 18.19 16.18
N LEU A 17 8.36 18.04 16.05
CA LEU A 17 7.39 18.35 17.11
C LEU A 17 7.56 17.42 18.33
N CYS A 18 7.77 16.12 18.10
CA CYS A 18 8.07 15.16 19.18
C CYS A 18 9.37 15.52 19.92
N ALA A 19 10.39 16.01 19.22
CA ALA A 19 11.62 16.47 19.83
C ALA A 19 11.39 17.69 20.74
N LEU A 20 10.58 18.67 20.31
CA LEU A 20 10.18 19.82 21.15
C LEU A 20 9.45 19.38 22.42
N LEU A 21 8.49 18.46 22.29
CA LEU A 21 7.79 17.89 23.45
C LEU A 21 8.75 17.12 24.37
N THR A 22 9.67 16.34 23.80
CA THR A 22 10.67 15.58 24.58
C THR A 22 11.55 16.52 25.40
N ALA A 23 12.01 17.62 24.79
CA ALA A 23 12.79 18.65 25.48
C ALA A 23 11.99 19.32 26.62
N ALA A 24 10.69 19.57 26.43
CA ALA A 24 9.82 20.07 27.48
C ALA A 24 9.66 19.06 28.64
N VAL A 25 9.46 17.78 28.31
CA VAL A 25 9.32 16.69 29.29
C VAL A 25 10.58 16.53 30.13
N GLN A 26 11.77 16.61 29.51
CA GLN A 26 13.07 16.51 30.21
C GLN A 26 13.29 17.64 31.22
N LYS A 27 12.66 18.81 31.04
CA LYS A 27 12.77 19.93 32.00
C LYS A 27 11.91 19.73 33.24
N ILE A 28 10.81 18.98 33.14
CA ILE A 28 9.84 18.82 34.24
C ILE A 28 9.86 17.42 34.87
N SER A 29 10.57 16.47 34.24
CA SER A 29 10.68 15.08 34.70
C SER A 29 12.03 14.45 34.33
N SER A 30 12.62 13.70 35.25
CA SER A 30 13.82 12.88 35.01
C SER A 30 13.44 11.47 34.57
N PRO A 31 14.25 10.86 33.69
CA PRO A 31 13.94 10.75 32.26
C PRO A 31 12.60 10.03 31.98
N PRO A 32 11.87 10.44 30.92
CA PRO A 32 10.61 9.79 30.55
C PRO A 32 10.83 8.34 30.11
N THR A 33 9.96 7.45 30.56
CA THR A 33 9.99 6.02 30.19
C THR A 33 9.58 5.78 28.73
N LEU A 34 8.88 6.72 28.10
CA LEU A 34 8.38 6.63 26.73
C LEU A 34 8.42 7.99 26.01
N PRO A 35 8.67 8.01 24.68
CA PRO A 35 8.64 9.25 23.89
C PRO A 35 7.21 9.83 23.83
N PRO A 36 7.06 11.16 23.79
CA PRO A 36 5.76 11.80 23.58
C PRO A 36 5.12 11.31 22.28
N VAL A 37 3.80 11.07 22.33
CA VAL A 37 3.01 10.70 21.16
C VAL A 37 2.27 11.93 20.65
N LEU A 38 2.20 12.06 19.32
CA LEU A 38 1.37 13.03 18.62
C LEU A 38 0.21 12.31 17.94
N GLU A 39 -0.96 12.90 18.03
CA GLU A 39 -2.20 12.43 17.42
C GLU A 39 -2.79 13.54 16.55
N ARG A 40 -3.59 13.16 15.53
CA ARG A 40 -4.36 14.12 14.75
C ARG A 40 -5.73 14.35 15.40
N PRO A 41 -6.07 15.60 15.80
CA PRO A 41 -7.37 15.90 16.37
C PRO A 41 -8.50 15.58 15.37
N ARG A 42 -9.66 15.16 15.90
CA ARG A 42 -10.86 14.90 15.08
C ARG A 42 -11.48 16.18 14.52
N GLN A 43 -11.32 17.30 15.25
CA GLN A 43 -11.84 18.61 14.87
C GLN A 43 -10.67 19.55 14.61
N SER A 44 -10.67 20.22 13.46
CA SER A 44 -9.61 21.16 13.07
C SER A 44 -9.49 22.36 14.00
N THR A 45 -10.55 22.69 14.75
CA THR A 45 -10.54 23.72 15.80
C THR A 45 -9.65 23.36 16.98
N HIS A 46 -9.28 22.08 17.16
CA HIS A 46 -8.39 21.61 18.21
C HIS A 46 -6.92 21.53 17.77
N GLY A 47 -6.55 22.22 16.68
CA GLY A 47 -5.19 22.30 16.18
C GLY A 47 -4.84 21.23 15.15
N ASP A 48 -3.59 21.25 14.72
CA ASP A 48 -3.05 20.33 13.71
C ASP A 48 -2.61 19.01 14.34
N PHE A 49 -2.10 19.08 15.57
CA PHE A 49 -1.69 17.93 16.38
C PHE A 49 -2.17 18.09 17.82
N ALA A 50 -2.36 16.98 18.52
CA ALA A 50 -2.57 16.94 19.95
C ALA A 50 -1.62 15.94 20.60
N SER A 51 -1.19 16.21 21.83
CA SER A 51 -0.41 15.27 22.63
C SER A 51 -1.08 14.97 23.97
N PRO A 52 -1.28 13.68 24.32
CA PRO A 52 -1.75 13.26 25.64
C PRO A 52 -0.62 13.14 26.67
N VAL A 53 0.60 13.59 26.35
CA VAL A 53 1.80 13.33 27.18
C VAL A 53 1.64 13.82 28.64
N ALA A 54 0.89 14.90 28.89
CA ALA A 54 0.64 15.36 30.25
C ALA A 54 -0.20 14.36 31.07
N LEU A 55 -1.18 13.70 30.44
CA LEU A 55 -1.99 12.64 31.07
C LEU A 55 -1.13 11.44 31.46
N GLN A 56 -0.15 11.10 30.63
CA GLN A 56 0.77 10.00 30.86
C GLN A 56 1.74 10.30 32.02
N LEU A 57 2.22 11.54 32.12
CA LEU A 57 3.17 11.97 33.15
C LEU A 57 2.52 12.26 34.50
N ALA A 58 1.25 12.70 34.52
CA ALA A 58 0.53 13.09 35.72
C ALA A 58 0.62 12.07 36.87
N LYS A 59 0.49 10.77 36.55
CA LYS A 59 0.58 9.69 37.56
C LYS A 59 1.96 9.60 38.19
N GLY A 60 3.03 9.72 37.39
CA GLY A 60 4.40 9.66 37.87
C GLY A 60 4.79 10.88 38.70
N LEU A 61 4.31 12.06 38.30
CA LEU A 61 4.55 13.32 38.98
C LEU A 61 3.63 13.56 40.20
N ARG A 62 2.59 12.73 40.38
CA ARG A 62 1.56 12.88 41.40
C ARG A 62 0.89 14.27 41.38
N GLN A 63 0.68 14.80 40.18
CA GLN A 63 0.09 16.12 39.94
C GLN A 63 -1.16 16.00 39.05
N PRO A 64 -2.13 16.92 39.17
CA PRO A 64 -3.26 16.99 38.23
C PRO A 64 -2.77 17.15 36.79
N PRO A 65 -3.33 16.41 35.81
CA PRO A 65 -2.78 16.46 34.45
C PRO A 65 -2.88 17.83 33.76
N ARG A 66 -3.83 18.68 34.14
CA ARG A 66 -3.88 20.07 33.66
C ARG A 66 -2.70 20.91 34.15
N GLU A 67 -2.24 20.70 35.39
CA GLU A 67 -1.06 21.39 35.91
C GLU A 67 0.20 20.92 35.20
N VAL A 68 0.32 19.60 34.95
CA VAL A 68 1.42 19.05 34.15
C VAL A 68 1.40 19.58 32.71
N ALA A 69 0.22 19.69 32.09
CA ALA A 69 0.10 20.26 30.75
C ALA A 69 0.54 21.74 30.72
N ALA A 70 0.17 22.53 31.72
CA ALA A 70 0.60 23.92 31.85
C ALA A 70 2.13 24.04 32.03
N GLN A 71 2.73 23.18 32.86
CA GLN A 71 4.18 23.12 33.03
C GLN A 71 4.90 22.73 31.74
N LEU A 72 4.37 21.75 30.99
CA LEU A 72 4.93 21.36 29.69
C LEU A 72 4.85 22.49 28.66
N ILE A 73 3.72 23.19 28.58
CA ILE A 73 3.54 24.35 27.71
C ILE A 73 4.56 25.44 28.06
N ALA A 74 4.74 25.73 29.36
CA ALA A 74 5.72 26.72 29.82
C ALA A 74 7.19 26.28 29.58
N ALA A 75 7.46 24.97 29.60
CA ALA A 75 8.78 24.40 29.35
C ALA A 75 9.11 24.24 27.85
N LEU A 76 8.11 24.37 26.97
CA LEU A 76 8.24 24.17 25.54
C LEU A 76 9.26 25.16 24.95
N PRO A 77 10.26 24.70 24.16
CA PRO A 77 11.16 25.60 23.47
C PRO A 77 10.40 26.46 22.46
N SER A 78 10.87 27.68 22.22
CA SER A 78 10.40 28.47 21.09
C SER A 78 10.70 27.74 19.78
N SER A 79 9.78 27.79 18.83
CA SER A 79 9.92 27.13 17.54
C SER A 79 9.19 27.90 16.45
N SER A 80 9.80 28.02 15.28
CA SER A 80 9.15 28.56 14.07
C SER A 80 8.04 27.65 13.54
N LEU A 81 7.96 26.40 14.02
CA LEU A 81 6.95 25.43 13.61
C LEU A 81 5.58 25.69 14.25
N ILE A 82 5.56 26.29 15.45
CA ILE A 82 4.39 26.38 16.30
C ILE A 82 3.91 27.84 16.35
N ASP A 83 2.66 28.06 15.92
CA ASP A 83 1.96 29.34 16.06
C ASP A 83 1.51 29.53 17.51
N ARG A 84 0.82 28.53 18.06
CA ARG A 84 0.39 28.51 19.46
C ARG A 84 0.14 27.09 19.95
N VAL A 85 0.07 26.96 21.28
CA VAL A 85 -0.35 25.74 21.95
C VAL A 85 -1.49 26.05 22.91
N GLU A 86 -2.43 25.13 23.04
CA GLU A 86 -3.60 25.29 23.90
C GLU A 86 -3.78 24.06 24.78
N LEU A 87 -4.05 24.29 26.07
CA LEU A 87 -4.45 23.23 26.99
C LEU A 87 -5.93 22.90 26.75
N ALA A 88 -6.22 21.66 26.41
CA ALA A 88 -7.58 21.18 26.19
C ALA A 88 -8.00 20.08 27.16
N GLY A 89 -9.28 20.13 27.57
CA GLY A 89 -9.95 19.08 28.34
C GLY A 89 -9.19 18.68 29.61
N PRO A 90 -8.96 17.37 29.84
CA PRO A 90 -8.33 16.89 31.08
C PRO A 90 -6.81 17.11 31.14
N GLY A 91 -6.15 17.51 30.03
CA GLY A 91 -4.69 17.62 29.96
C GLY A 91 -4.10 17.31 28.58
N PHE A 92 -4.86 17.51 27.50
CA PHE A 92 -4.30 17.46 26.15
C PHE A 92 -3.58 18.77 25.84
N ILE A 93 -2.48 18.67 25.10
CA ILE A 93 -1.77 19.83 24.55
C ILE A 93 -2.07 19.86 23.05
N ASN A 94 -2.94 20.78 22.63
CA ASN A 94 -3.22 21.05 21.22
C ASN A 94 -2.12 21.96 20.66
N ILE A 95 -1.64 21.63 19.47
CA ILE A 95 -0.54 22.33 18.79
C ILE A 95 -1.08 22.87 17.47
N PHE A 96 -0.95 24.19 17.28
CA PHE A 96 -1.30 24.89 16.06
C PHE A 96 -0.01 25.27 15.36
N LEU A 97 0.12 24.84 14.10
CA LEU A 97 1.28 25.10 13.27
C LEU A 97 1.23 26.49 12.65
N THR A 98 2.41 27.06 12.42
CA THR A 98 2.52 28.25 11.57
C THR A 98 2.13 27.91 10.12
N ALA A 99 1.67 28.92 9.37
CA ALA A 99 1.35 28.74 7.95
C ALA A 99 2.56 28.22 7.16
N GLN A 100 3.77 28.70 7.50
CA GLN A 100 5.02 28.24 6.89
C GLN A 100 5.27 26.76 7.14
N ALA A 101 5.12 26.29 8.39
CA ALA A 101 5.30 24.88 8.72
C ALA A 101 4.29 23.96 8.01
N ARG A 102 3.05 24.41 7.83
CA ARG A 102 2.04 23.66 7.05
C ARG A 102 2.40 23.55 5.57
N GLN A 103 2.99 24.59 5.01
CA GLN A 103 3.33 24.66 3.58
C GLN A 103 4.67 24.00 3.25
N GLU A 104 5.49 23.68 4.25
CA GLU A 104 6.80 23.04 4.08
C GLU A 104 6.70 21.74 3.27
N VAL A 105 5.64 20.95 3.47
CA VAL A 105 5.39 19.72 2.70
C VAL A 105 5.25 19.97 1.20
N VAL A 106 4.74 21.13 0.78
CA VAL A 106 4.63 21.49 -0.65
C VAL A 106 6.02 21.67 -1.24
N HIS A 107 6.93 22.33 -0.52
CA HIS A 107 8.32 22.46 -0.94
C HIS A 107 9.01 21.10 -0.99
N GLU A 108 8.78 20.22 -0.01
CA GLU A 108 9.29 18.84 -0.04
C GLU A 108 8.77 18.06 -1.25
N ILE A 109 7.48 18.17 -1.58
CA ILE A 109 6.87 17.53 -2.76
C ILE A 109 7.54 18.03 -4.03
N LEU A 110 7.67 19.34 -4.20
CA LEU A 110 8.28 19.94 -5.39
C LEU A 110 9.77 19.57 -5.52
N ARG A 111 10.50 19.52 -4.40
CA ARG A 111 11.93 19.17 -4.38
C ARG A 111 12.16 17.71 -4.73
N HIS A 112 11.34 16.79 -4.20
CA HIS A 112 11.50 15.35 -4.43
C HIS A 112 10.81 14.88 -5.72
N GLY A 113 9.83 15.62 -6.23
CA GLY A 113 9.11 15.32 -7.47
C GLY A 113 8.56 13.88 -7.49
N PRO A 114 8.85 13.09 -8.55
CA PRO A 114 8.41 11.69 -8.64
C PRO A 114 8.89 10.77 -7.51
N LEU A 115 9.92 11.18 -6.77
CA LEU A 115 10.47 10.44 -5.64
C LEU A 115 9.79 10.78 -4.30
N PHE A 116 8.93 11.80 -4.24
CA PHE A 116 8.16 12.09 -3.02
C PHE A 116 7.36 10.85 -2.58
N GLY A 117 7.34 10.58 -1.28
CA GLY A 117 6.71 9.39 -0.71
C GLY A 117 7.44 8.06 -0.98
N SER A 118 8.61 8.08 -1.62
CA SER A 118 9.49 6.89 -1.67
C SER A 118 10.03 6.57 -0.29
N SER A 119 10.23 5.29 0.00
CA SER A 119 10.85 4.82 1.24
C SER A 119 11.90 3.77 0.95
N GLN A 120 12.86 3.60 1.87
CA GLN A 120 13.84 2.51 1.83
C GLN A 120 13.54 1.42 2.88
N LYS A 121 12.32 1.37 3.43
CA LYS A 121 11.90 0.32 4.37
C LYS A 121 12.10 -1.10 3.83
N GLY A 122 11.98 -1.28 2.51
CA GLY A 122 12.23 -2.55 1.85
C GLY A 122 13.70 -2.97 1.90
N SER A 123 14.64 -2.02 1.96
CA SER A 123 16.08 -2.26 1.97
C SER A 123 16.56 -3.23 0.87
N GLY A 124 15.94 -3.18 -0.31
CA GLY A 124 16.25 -4.06 -1.43
C GLY A 124 15.80 -5.52 -1.25
N ARG A 125 15.03 -5.84 -0.21
CA ARG A 125 14.47 -7.19 -0.03
C ARG A 125 13.63 -7.59 -1.24
N ARG A 126 13.82 -8.83 -1.69
CA ARG A 126 13.10 -9.41 -2.81
C ARG A 126 11.70 -9.85 -2.38
N VAL A 127 10.69 -9.48 -3.15
CA VAL A 127 9.29 -9.87 -2.92
C VAL A 127 8.69 -10.27 -4.26
N GLN A 128 8.01 -11.43 -4.28
CA GLN A 128 7.18 -11.84 -5.40
C GLN A 128 5.73 -11.42 -5.14
N VAL A 129 5.11 -10.79 -6.12
CA VAL A 129 3.70 -10.46 -6.12
C VAL A 129 3.06 -11.19 -7.29
N GLU A 130 2.37 -12.28 -6.99
CA GLU A 130 1.58 -13.03 -7.96
C GLU A 130 0.15 -12.49 -7.98
N PHE A 131 -0.41 -12.23 -9.16
CA PHE A 131 -1.78 -11.76 -9.29
C PHE A 131 -2.39 -12.11 -10.65
N VAL A 132 -3.73 -12.09 -10.69
CA VAL A 132 -4.57 -12.57 -11.79
C VAL A 132 -4.60 -14.09 -11.93
N SER A 133 -3.45 -14.74 -12.18
CA SER A 133 -3.24 -16.20 -12.27
C SER A 133 -4.46 -17.01 -12.70
N SER A 134 -5.11 -16.55 -13.78
CA SER A 134 -6.37 -17.11 -14.23
C SER A 134 -6.06 -18.32 -15.08
N ASN A 135 -6.78 -19.43 -14.85
CA ASN A 135 -6.65 -20.62 -15.66
C ASN A 135 -6.89 -20.25 -17.14
N PRO A 136 -6.07 -20.74 -18.08
CA PRO A 136 -6.14 -20.39 -19.49
C PRO A 136 -7.25 -21.15 -20.22
N THR A 137 -8.42 -21.28 -19.58
CA THR A 137 -9.55 -22.09 -20.05
C THR A 137 -10.69 -21.24 -20.60
N GLY A 138 -10.51 -19.92 -20.64
CA GLY A 138 -11.47 -18.99 -21.23
C GLY A 138 -10.97 -17.55 -21.20
N PRO A 139 -11.73 -16.62 -21.81
CA PRO A 139 -11.37 -15.20 -21.84
C PRO A 139 -11.41 -14.57 -20.45
N LEU A 140 -10.58 -13.54 -20.25
CA LEU A 140 -10.61 -12.76 -19.02
C LEU A 140 -11.89 -11.90 -18.95
N HIS A 141 -12.37 -11.68 -17.72
CA HIS A 141 -13.55 -10.86 -17.45
C HIS A 141 -13.24 -9.80 -16.38
N VAL A 142 -14.20 -8.91 -16.09
CA VAL A 142 -14.05 -7.79 -15.13
C VAL A 142 -13.51 -8.22 -13.75
N GLY A 143 -13.88 -9.41 -13.27
CA GLY A 143 -13.33 -9.97 -12.02
C GLY A 143 -11.80 -10.12 -12.04
N HIS A 144 -11.21 -10.56 -13.15
CA HIS A 144 -9.75 -10.63 -13.33
C HIS A 144 -9.13 -9.24 -13.41
N GLY A 145 -9.81 -8.29 -14.06
CA GLY A 145 -9.38 -6.89 -14.12
C GLY A 145 -9.26 -6.23 -12.73
N ARG A 146 -10.18 -6.54 -11.81
CA ARG A 146 -10.07 -6.11 -10.41
C ARG A 146 -8.82 -6.68 -9.73
N GLY A 147 -8.56 -7.97 -9.92
CA GLY A 147 -7.36 -8.63 -9.41
C GLY A 147 -6.07 -8.03 -9.98
N ALA A 148 -6.09 -7.70 -11.28
CA ALA A 148 -5.00 -7.03 -11.98
C ALA A 148 -4.69 -5.65 -11.36
N ALA A 149 -5.72 -4.81 -11.21
CA ALA A 149 -5.56 -3.47 -10.64
C ALA A 149 -5.04 -3.50 -9.19
N TYR A 150 -5.57 -4.42 -8.37
CA TYR A 150 -5.13 -4.59 -6.98
C TYR A 150 -3.68 -5.05 -6.90
N GLY A 151 -3.33 -6.15 -7.58
CA GLY A 151 -1.98 -6.71 -7.56
C GLY A 151 -0.93 -5.74 -8.11
N ALA A 152 -1.24 -5.04 -9.21
CA ALA A 152 -0.39 -4.00 -9.76
C ALA A 152 -0.17 -2.84 -8.77
N SER A 153 -1.22 -2.40 -8.07
CA SER A 153 -1.13 -1.32 -7.07
C SER A 153 -0.24 -1.72 -5.89
N VAL A 154 -0.39 -2.94 -5.38
CA VAL A 154 0.45 -3.49 -4.31
C VAL A 154 1.91 -3.58 -4.76
N ALA A 155 2.16 -4.12 -5.96
CA ALA A 155 3.51 -4.22 -6.50
C ALA A 155 4.17 -2.85 -6.66
N ASN A 156 3.43 -1.85 -7.15
CA ASN A 156 3.92 -0.47 -7.30
C ASN A 156 4.23 0.18 -5.96
N LEU A 157 3.37 -0.02 -4.95
CA LEU A 157 3.60 0.48 -3.59
C LEU A 157 4.87 -0.16 -2.98
N LEU A 158 5.06 -1.47 -3.16
CA LEU A 158 6.25 -2.17 -2.68
C LEU A 158 7.52 -1.68 -3.38
N CYS A 159 7.49 -1.44 -4.70
CA CYS A 159 8.61 -0.80 -5.42
C CYS A 159 8.93 0.57 -4.81
N LYS A 160 7.90 1.40 -4.59
CA LYS A 160 8.02 2.74 -4.00
C LYS A 160 8.56 2.69 -2.56
N ALA A 161 8.29 1.61 -1.83
CA ALA A 161 8.79 1.35 -0.49
C ALA A 161 10.21 0.72 -0.44
N GLY A 162 10.88 0.56 -1.60
CA GLY A 162 12.28 0.12 -1.68
C GLY A 162 12.47 -1.39 -1.73
N TYR A 163 11.44 -2.15 -2.11
CA TYR A 163 11.54 -3.60 -2.35
C TYR A 163 11.93 -3.88 -3.81
N GLN A 164 12.66 -4.99 -4.01
CA GLN A 164 12.89 -5.56 -5.33
C GLN A 164 11.70 -6.47 -5.68
N VAL A 165 10.73 -5.94 -6.43
CA VAL A 165 9.47 -6.64 -6.71
C VAL A 165 9.55 -7.42 -8.01
N HIS A 166 9.30 -8.73 -7.92
CA HIS A 166 9.02 -9.58 -9.07
C HIS A 166 7.51 -9.73 -9.21
N ARG A 167 6.96 -9.44 -10.39
CA ARG A 167 5.53 -9.54 -10.68
C ARG A 167 5.30 -10.83 -11.46
N GLU A 168 4.43 -11.68 -10.97
CA GLU A 168 4.21 -13.01 -11.55
C GLU A 168 2.76 -13.22 -11.97
N TYR A 169 2.60 -13.93 -13.08
CA TYR A 169 1.34 -14.46 -13.56
C TYR A 169 1.51 -15.96 -13.69
N TYR A 170 0.88 -16.72 -12.80
CA TYR A 170 0.94 -18.17 -12.89
C TYR A 170 -0.06 -18.67 -13.93
N VAL A 171 0.46 -19.32 -14.97
CA VAL A 171 -0.35 -20.03 -15.97
C VAL A 171 -0.44 -21.49 -15.53
N ASN A 172 -1.64 -21.93 -15.15
CA ASN A 172 -1.90 -23.34 -14.90
C ASN A 172 -2.31 -24.04 -16.21
N ASP A 173 -1.33 -24.60 -16.90
CA ASP A 173 -1.50 -25.30 -18.18
C ASP A 173 -1.68 -26.82 -18.03
N ALA A 174 -1.92 -27.30 -16.81
CA ALA A 174 -2.08 -28.71 -16.50
C ALA A 174 -3.40 -29.05 -15.80
N GLY A 175 -3.76 -30.33 -15.88
CA GLY A 175 -4.87 -30.93 -15.14
C GLY A 175 -6.22 -30.88 -15.86
N ARG A 176 -7.25 -31.34 -15.15
CA ARG A 176 -8.55 -31.69 -15.73
C ARG A 176 -9.21 -30.58 -16.57
N GLN A 177 -9.08 -29.32 -16.18
CA GLN A 177 -9.65 -28.21 -16.96
C GLN A 177 -8.96 -28.09 -18.33
N MET A 178 -7.65 -28.28 -18.40
CA MET A 178 -6.90 -28.26 -19.65
C MET A 178 -7.20 -29.49 -20.51
N ASP A 179 -7.38 -30.66 -19.90
CA ASP A 179 -7.83 -31.87 -20.62
C ASP A 179 -9.20 -31.64 -21.28
N ILE A 180 -10.16 -31.08 -20.52
CA ILE A 180 -11.49 -30.78 -21.03
C ILE A 180 -11.42 -29.72 -22.14
N LEU A 181 -10.62 -28.67 -21.98
CA LEU A 181 -10.43 -27.64 -23.01
C LEU A 181 -9.83 -28.22 -24.29
N THR A 182 -8.82 -29.09 -24.16
CA THR A 182 -8.16 -29.75 -25.29
C THR A 182 -9.15 -30.62 -26.06
N VAL A 183 -9.90 -31.49 -25.36
CA VAL A 183 -10.91 -32.35 -25.98
C VAL A 183 -12.03 -31.51 -26.61
N SER A 184 -12.48 -30.44 -25.93
CA SER A 184 -13.51 -29.53 -26.44
C SER A 184 -13.06 -28.87 -27.74
N THR A 185 -11.84 -28.35 -27.78
CA THR A 185 -11.24 -27.70 -28.96
C THR A 185 -11.07 -28.69 -30.11
N TRP A 186 -10.58 -29.91 -29.82
CA TRP A 186 -10.40 -30.95 -30.82
C TRP A 186 -11.73 -31.40 -31.45
N LEU A 187 -12.77 -31.64 -30.63
CA LEU A 187 -14.10 -31.99 -31.13
C LEU A 187 -14.68 -30.89 -32.02
N ARG A 188 -14.51 -29.61 -31.65
CA ARG A 188 -14.92 -28.48 -32.52
C ARG A 188 -14.15 -28.47 -33.83
N ALA A 189 -12.85 -28.77 -33.81
CA ALA A 189 -12.05 -28.85 -35.04
C ALA A 189 -12.53 -29.99 -35.96
N LEU A 190 -12.84 -31.16 -35.40
CA LEU A 190 -13.41 -32.28 -36.15
C LEU A 190 -14.78 -31.95 -36.77
N GLN A 191 -15.66 -31.27 -36.02
CA GLN A 191 -16.94 -30.78 -36.53
C GLN A 191 -16.75 -29.79 -37.69
N GLN A 192 -15.86 -28.80 -37.52
CA GLN A 192 -15.55 -27.80 -38.55
C GLN A 192 -14.93 -28.41 -39.81
N SER A 193 -14.13 -29.47 -39.68
CA SER A 193 -13.56 -30.22 -40.81
C SER A 193 -14.57 -31.11 -41.56
N GLY A 194 -15.78 -31.28 -41.02
CA GLY A 194 -16.79 -32.17 -41.57
C GLY A 194 -16.54 -33.66 -41.32
N LYS A 195 -15.52 -34.04 -40.53
CA LYS A 195 -15.24 -35.43 -40.15
C LYS A 195 -16.15 -35.95 -39.03
N LEU A 196 -16.74 -35.06 -38.24
CA LEU A 196 -17.69 -35.40 -37.19
C LEU A 196 -19.03 -34.70 -37.44
N LYS A 197 -19.93 -35.37 -38.18
CA LYS A 197 -21.21 -34.77 -38.62
C LYS A 197 -22.39 -35.01 -37.69
N SER A 198 -22.33 -36.00 -36.80
CA SER A 198 -23.53 -36.51 -36.09
C SER A 198 -23.37 -36.68 -34.58
N LEU A 199 -22.26 -36.25 -33.97
CA LEU A 199 -22.06 -36.38 -32.53
C LEU A 199 -22.47 -35.08 -31.81
N PRO A 200 -23.43 -35.13 -30.87
CA PRO A 200 -23.75 -33.96 -30.04
C PRO A 200 -22.52 -33.53 -29.23
N PHE A 201 -22.32 -32.22 -29.12
CA PHE A 201 -21.20 -31.71 -28.34
C PHE A 201 -21.39 -32.04 -26.85
N PRO A 202 -20.38 -32.57 -26.14
CA PRO A 202 -20.55 -32.98 -24.75
C PRO A 202 -20.94 -31.81 -23.83
N ASN A 203 -21.94 -32.04 -22.97
CA ASN A 203 -22.43 -31.02 -22.03
C ASN A 203 -21.35 -30.52 -21.05
N ASN A 204 -20.40 -31.38 -20.71
CA ASN A 204 -19.27 -31.10 -19.82
C ASN A 204 -18.05 -30.50 -20.53
N GLY A 205 -18.11 -30.29 -21.85
CA GLY A 205 -17.10 -29.57 -22.60
C GLY A 205 -17.22 -28.05 -22.43
N TYR A 206 -16.18 -27.32 -22.80
CA TYR A 206 -16.26 -25.87 -22.95
C TYR A 206 -17.03 -25.54 -24.24
N GLN A 207 -18.11 -24.76 -24.10
CA GLN A 207 -19.08 -24.53 -25.19
C GLN A 207 -19.07 -23.11 -25.76
N GLY A 208 -18.27 -22.19 -25.20
CA GLY A 208 -18.27 -20.80 -25.65
C GLY A 208 -17.65 -20.62 -27.04
N ASP A 209 -18.03 -19.55 -27.74
CA ASP A 209 -17.58 -19.21 -29.10
C ASP A 209 -16.03 -19.13 -29.24
N TYR A 210 -15.34 -18.84 -28.13
CA TYR A 210 -13.88 -18.84 -28.09
C TYR A 210 -13.28 -20.23 -28.39
N VAL A 211 -13.97 -21.32 -28.04
CA VAL A 211 -13.52 -22.70 -28.31
C VAL A 211 -13.60 -23.00 -29.81
N GLU A 212 -14.65 -22.52 -30.49
CA GLU A 212 -14.77 -22.65 -31.94
C GLU A 212 -13.68 -21.84 -32.66
N THR A 213 -13.34 -20.67 -32.11
CA THR A 213 -12.25 -19.83 -32.62
C THR A 213 -10.89 -20.51 -32.43
N MET A 214 -10.60 -21.00 -31.23
CA MET A 214 -9.39 -21.78 -30.93
C MET A 214 -9.27 -23.00 -31.84
N ALA A 215 -10.37 -23.72 -32.10
CA ALA A 215 -10.37 -24.88 -32.98
C ALA A 215 -9.96 -24.53 -34.42
N ARG A 216 -10.52 -23.44 -34.95
CA ARG A 216 -10.19 -22.93 -36.28
C ARG A 216 -8.73 -22.49 -36.38
N GLU A 217 -8.24 -21.72 -35.41
CA GLU A 217 -6.84 -21.27 -35.35
C GLU A 217 -5.88 -22.47 -35.24
N THR A 218 -6.23 -23.45 -34.40
CA THR A 218 -5.45 -24.67 -34.21
C THR A 218 -5.38 -25.51 -35.48
N ALA A 219 -6.51 -25.69 -36.18
CA ALA A 219 -6.57 -26.42 -37.44
C ALA A 219 -5.78 -25.73 -38.58
N GLN A 220 -5.78 -24.40 -38.63
CA GLN A 220 -4.95 -23.63 -39.56
C GLN A 220 -3.46 -23.79 -39.26
N ARG A 221 -3.09 -23.80 -37.98
CA ARG A 221 -1.70 -23.88 -37.54
C ARG A 221 -1.11 -25.28 -37.63
N PHE A 222 -1.93 -26.32 -37.47
CA PHE A 222 -1.49 -27.70 -37.41
C PHE A 222 -2.32 -28.58 -38.36
N SER A 223 -1.83 -28.78 -39.58
CA SER A 223 -2.51 -29.53 -40.64
C SER A 223 -2.76 -31.02 -40.33
N GLY A 224 -2.03 -31.60 -39.36
CA GLY A 224 -2.17 -33.01 -38.96
C GLY A 224 -3.09 -33.26 -37.75
N LEU A 225 -3.64 -32.22 -37.12
CA LEU A 225 -4.41 -32.34 -35.88
C LEU A 225 -5.80 -32.97 -36.09
N VAL A 226 -6.26 -32.91 -37.33
CA VAL A 226 -7.45 -33.60 -37.81
C VAL A 226 -6.97 -34.84 -38.57
N VAL A 227 -6.53 -35.87 -37.85
CA VAL A 227 -6.07 -37.14 -38.47
C VAL A 227 -7.22 -37.75 -39.29
N SER A 228 -6.88 -38.31 -40.47
CA SER A 228 -7.77 -39.01 -41.41
C SER A 228 -8.47 -40.20 -40.78
#